data_AF-A0A3C0WHJ6-F1
#
_entry.id   AF-A0A3C0WHJ6-F1
#
_cell.length_a   1.000
_cell.length_b   1.000
_cell.length_c   1.000
_cell.angle_alpha   90.00
_cell.angle_beta   90.00
_cell.angle_gamma   90.00
#
_symmetry.space_group_name_H-M   'P 1'
#
loop_
_entity.id
_entity.type
_entity.pdbx_description
1 polymer ?
#
loop_
_entity_poly.entity_id
_entity_poly.type
_entity_poly.pdbx_seq_one_letter_code
_entity_poly.pdbx_strand_id
1 'polypeptide(L)'
;MAKYIAIEWDSLEVRVLVASSRGGNVGVDHAAAFPTPEADSPQELPSIIGQYIADNAKMLQVPANSNCLIALGRGQVEARTFDVPPVPTDELPVIVEMQAPQQFSQMTEEWTLDFYPQQLDDDLQASSVLAAAVSPDTIADVIGICGPAGLTPTRISLRPLLTAALLCDRYAIAEPILAVDILADQIELTVVHDHSAPIMRTVQLPASGVHDTENIISEIKRTLASASHLNDTLEIEKLILLGDTDESDLSEALAKDLKLEVEVLNPFTLTHNGATPKNTDNLHCGRYASLIAIIDAAANEHRPAIDFSNPRKTPPPPSVTEKHGRTAILTAAVIMLLILALYLPIRSRSLELASMNADIEAGKAFLERQEELVTKDLIITKYQGKTKNWLDQLVYLCQTFPNSDDAIVADFRANTEARAFDPTGQSNAPLWSIAMEVAVRDYGVLKTLEDSVRSNVHTIQSSGLSKTEEAVRYPWLTREVIRIMPGVVADAPEQSSIVEQESDPNNAASETPVSTANTDDQAERSDPSANDVEPDTTVSDSETATPEETN
;
A
#
# COMPACT_ATOMS: atom_id res chain seq x y z
N MET A 1 11.65 -16.31 30.64
CA MET A 1 12.55 -17.46 30.43
C MET A 1 11.70 -18.54 29.80
N ALA A 2 12.10 -18.99 28.62
CA ALA A 2 11.45 -20.15 28.01
C ALA A 2 11.84 -21.40 28.81
N LYS A 3 10.91 -22.34 28.91
CA LYS A 3 11.09 -23.59 29.66
C LYS A 3 10.80 -24.76 28.74
N TYR A 4 11.69 -25.74 28.77
CA TYR A 4 11.67 -26.88 27.86
C TYR A 4 11.66 -28.18 28.68
N ILE A 5 11.00 -29.18 28.11
CA ILE A 5 11.13 -30.57 28.52
C ILE A 5 11.44 -31.39 27.26
N ALA A 6 12.58 -32.08 27.26
CA ALA A 6 12.91 -33.05 26.23
C ALA A 6 12.70 -34.46 26.78
N ILE A 7 12.05 -35.32 26.00
CA ILE A 7 11.71 -36.69 26.38
C ILE A 7 12.22 -37.64 25.29
N GLU A 8 12.77 -38.75 25.74
CA GLU A 8 13.19 -39.88 24.92
C GLU A 8 12.90 -41.17 25.68
N TRP A 9 12.62 -42.25 24.96
CA TRP A 9 12.42 -43.56 25.55
C TRP A 9 12.97 -44.66 24.66
N ASP A 10 13.36 -45.76 25.29
CA ASP A 10 13.75 -47.00 24.64
C ASP A 10 13.10 -48.19 25.37
N SER A 11 13.55 -49.40 25.06
CA SER A 11 12.96 -50.62 25.62
C SER A 11 13.26 -50.80 27.12
N LEU A 12 14.30 -50.14 27.64
CA LEU A 12 14.79 -50.30 29.01
C LEU A 12 14.58 -49.07 29.89
N GLU A 13 14.67 -47.86 29.34
CA GLU A 13 14.51 -46.63 30.10
C GLU A 13 13.80 -45.49 29.35
N VAL A 14 13.24 -44.58 30.15
CA VAL A 14 12.72 -43.29 29.73
C VAL A 14 13.64 -42.21 30.30
N ARG A 15 14.04 -41.28 29.45
CA ARG A 15 14.94 -40.17 29.75
C ARG A 15 14.20 -38.84 29.61
N VAL A 16 14.36 -37.98 30.61
CA VAL A 16 13.74 -36.66 30.66
C VAL A 16 14.81 -35.61 30.97
N LEU A 17 14.81 -34.51 30.22
CA LEU A 17 15.67 -33.37 30.44
C LEU A 17 14.83 -32.09 30.53
N VAL A 18 14.92 -31.38 31.65
CA VAL A 18 14.28 -30.09 31.86
C VAL A 18 15.33 -29.00 31.82
N ALA A 19 15.04 -27.95 31.06
CA ALA A 19 15.95 -26.84 30.88
C ALA A 19 15.21 -25.51 30.76
N SER A 20 15.94 -24.45 31.09
CA SER A 20 15.50 -23.08 30.92
C SER A 20 16.44 -22.32 29.98
N SER A 21 15.89 -21.41 29.18
CA SER A 21 16.68 -20.54 28.31
C SER A 21 16.49 -19.07 28.63
N ARG A 22 17.60 -18.33 28.58
CA ARG A 22 17.64 -16.87 28.70
C ARG A 22 18.61 -16.30 27.65
N GLY A 23 18.04 -15.68 26.60
CA GLY A 23 18.82 -15.04 25.54
C GLY A 23 19.60 -16.05 24.70
N GLY A 24 18.97 -17.15 24.30
CA GLY A 24 19.61 -18.25 23.54
C GLY A 24 20.36 -19.25 24.42
N ASN A 25 20.91 -18.78 25.55
CA ASN A 25 21.70 -19.62 26.45
C ASN A 25 20.83 -20.62 27.21
N VAL A 26 21.08 -21.91 26.97
CA VAL A 26 20.42 -23.04 27.65
C VAL A 26 21.15 -23.38 28.95
N GLY A 27 20.39 -23.42 30.05
CA GLY A 27 20.79 -24.02 31.32
C GLY A 27 19.95 -25.26 31.61
N VAL A 28 20.61 -26.39 31.88
CA VAL A 28 19.92 -27.62 32.29
C VAL A 28 19.56 -27.51 33.75
N ASP A 29 18.26 -27.60 34.04
CA ASP A 29 17.71 -27.49 35.40
C ASP A 29 17.65 -28.87 36.07
N HIS A 30 17.29 -29.91 35.31
CA HIS A 30 17.12 -31.27 35.81
C HIS A 30 17.28 -32.31 34.69
N ALA A 31 17.96 -33.42 34.98
CA ALA A 31 18.04 -34.60 34.09
C ALA A 31 17.60 -35.84 34.86
N ALA A 32 16.82 -36.74 34.28
CA ALA A 32 16.39 -37.96 34.96
C ALA A 32 16.27 -39.12 33.97
N ALA A 33 16.52 -40.33 34.46
CA ALA A 33 16.26 -41.58 33.77
C ALA A 33 15.50 -42.49 34.73
N PHE A 34 14.51 -43.21 34.22
CA PHE A 34 13.77 -44.23 34.97
C PHE A 34 13.47 -45.42 34.08
N PRO A 35 13.37 -46.64 34.63
CA PRO A 35 13.08 -47.83 33.83
C PRO A 35 11.78 -47.69 33.04
N THR A 36 11.76 -48.20 31.82
CA THR A 36 10.54 -48.28 31.01
C THR A 36 9.51 -49.12 31.77
N PRO A 37 8.32 -48.57 32.09
CA PRO A 37 7.32 -49.29 32.88
C PRO A 37 6.88 -50.58 32.20
N GLU A 38 6.54 -51.60 32.98
CA GLU A 38 5.83 -52.77 32.46
C GLU A 38 4.41 -52.37 32.06
N ALA A 39 3.97 -52.83 30.89
CA ALA A 39 2.62 -52.62 30.37
C ALA A 39 2.01 -53.97 29.97
N ASP A 40 0.72 -54.14 30.20
CA ASP A 40 -0.01 -55.37 29.82
C ASP A 40 -0.10 -55.52 28.30
N SER A 41 -0.04 -54.40 27.58
CA SER A 41 0.04 -54.36 26.12
C SER A 41 0.95 -53.21 25.64
N PRO A 42 1.61 -53.34 24.46
CA PRO A 42 2.44 -52.26 23.90
C PRO A 42 1.69 -50.95 23.71
N GLN A 43 0.38 -50.99 23.43
CA GLN A 43 -0.44 -49.79 23.20
C GLN A 43 -0.69 -48.95 24.46
N GLU A 44 -0.58 -49.55 25.65
CA GLU A 44 -0.78 -48.85 26.92
C GLU A 44 0.48 -48.16 27.42
N LEU A 45 1.65 -48.66 27.01
CA LEU A 45 2.95 -48.20 27.48
C LEU A 45 3.13 -46.68 27.35
N PRO A 46 2.81 -46.01 26.21
CA PRO A 46 2.94 -44.56 26.09
C PRO A 46 2.16 -43.80 27.17
N SER A 47 0.93 -44.21 27.44
CA SER A 47 0.07 -43.56 28.43
C SER A 47 0.57 -43.79 29.86
N ILE A 48 1.12 -44.96 30.15
CA ILE A 48 1.73 -45.27 31.45
C ILE A 48 2.99 -44.41 31.68
N ILE A 49 3.85 -44.26 30.67
CA ILE A 49 5.01 -43.36 30.72
C ILE A 49 4.54 -41.92 30.99
N GLY A 50 3.53 -41.45 30.24
CA GLY A 50 2.98 -40.11 30.44
C GLY A 50 2.41 -39.90 31.83
N GLN A 51 1.70 -40.90 32.38
CA GLN A 51 1.16 -40.84 33.74
C GLN A 51 2.27 -40.80 34.78
N TYR A 52 3.35 -41.57 34.58
CA TYR A 52 4.52 -41.52 35.46
C TYR A 52 5.15 -40.12 35.48
N ILE A 53 5.30 -39.49 34.30
CA ILE A 53 5.81 -38.11 34.19
C ILE A 53 4.87 -37.14 34.91
N ALA A 54 3.55 -37.30 34.76
CA ALA A 54 2.55 -36.46 35.40
C ALA A 54 2.60 -36.57 36.95
N ASP A 55 2.61 -37.80 37.47
CA ASP A 55 2.64 -38.09 38.91
C ASP A 55 3.94 -37.60 39.56
N ASN A 56 5.04 -37.65 38.81
CA ASN A 56 6.36 -37.23 39.26
C ASN A 56 6.77 -35.83 38.78
N ALA A 57 5.86 -35.05 38.19
CA ALA A 57 6.17 -33.76 37.56
C ALA A 57 6.91 -32.79 38.51
N LYS A 58 6.55 -32.77 39.79
CA LYS A 58 7.23 -31.95 40.81
C LYS A 58 8.65 -32.43 41.09
N MET A 59 8.86 -33.74 41.15
CA MET A 59 10.17 -34.36 41.38
C MET A 59 11.09 -34.12 40.18
N LEU A 60 10.56 -34.36 38.97
CA LEU A 60 11.22 -34.14 37.69
C LEU A 60 11.38 -32.65 37.33
N GLN A 61 10.86 -31.74 38.17
CA GLN A 61 10.87 -30.29 37.98
C GLN A 61 10.21 -29.83 36.67
N VAL A 62 9.27 -30.61 36.14
CA VAL A 62 8.55 -30.29 34.90
C VAL A 62 7.78 -28.98 35.08
N PRO A 63 8.14 -27.94 34.32
CA PRO A 63 7.47 -26.67 34.46
C PRO A 63 6.09 -26.69 33.80
N ALA A 64 5.13 -25.98 34.40
CA ALA A 64 3.86 -25.70 33.74
C ALA A 64 4.10 -24.98 32.41
N ASN A 65 3.36 -25.38 31.36
CA ASN A 65 3.44 -24.83 30.00
C ASN A 65 4.86 -24.91 29.40
N SER A 66 5.57 -26.00 29.65
CA SER A 66 6.87 -26.25 29.01
C SER A 66 6.69 -26.65 27.54
N ASN A 67 7.61 -26.19 26.70
CA ASN A 67 7.72 -26.66 25.33
C ASN A 67 8.23 -28.11 25.37
N CYS A 68 7.39 -29.05 24.96
CA CYS A 68 7.75 -30.47 24.93
C CYS A 68 8.44 -30.80 23.61
N LEU A 69 9.62 -31.42 23.72
CA LEU A 69 10.49 -31.78 22.61
C LEU A 69 10.75 -33.29 22.67
N ILE A 70 10.72 -33.96 21.52
CA ILE A 70 10.85 -35.41 21.47
C ILE A 70 12.03 -35.79 20.60
N ALA A 71 12.92 -36.63 21.13
CA ALA A 71 13.97 -37.29 20.37
C ALA A 71 13.57 -38.74 20.12
N LEU A 72 13.42 -39.10 18.85
CA LEU A 72 13.14 -40.47 18.41
C LEU A 72 14.43 -41.18 18.01
N GLY A 73 14.58 -42.44 18.40
CA GLY A 73 15.66 -43.30 17.95
C GLY A 73 15.48 -43.78 16.51
N ARG A 74 16.56 -44.29 15.89
CA ARG A 74 16.52 -44.85 14.53
C ARG A 74 15.57 -46.05 14.40
N GLY A 75 15.31 -46.79 15.48
CA GLY A 75 14.36 -47.90 15.46
C GLY A 75 12.89 -47.47 15.31
N GLN A 76 12.58 -46.20 15.57
CA GLN A 76 11.22 -45.63 15.54
C GLN A 76 10.92 -44.86 14.24
N VAL A 77 11.91 -44.73 13.37
CA VAL A 77 11.86 -43.89 12.17
C VAL A 77 12.49 -44.66 11.01
N GLU A 78 11.84 -44.71 9.86
CA GLU A 78 12.51 -45.16 8.63
C GLU A 78 13.27 -43.96 8.05
N ALA A 79 14.57 -44.09 7.80
CA ALA A 79 15.39 -43.03 7.20
C ALA A 79 16.15 -43.57 5.99
N ARG A 80 16.14 -42.80 4.89
CA ARG A 80 16.75 -43.15 3.61
C ARG A 80 17.41 -41.93 2.99
N THR A 81 18.61 -42.15 2.44
CA THR A 81 19.25 -41.19 1.54
C THR A 81 19.00 -41.63 0.11
N PHE A 82 18.58 -40.70 -0.75
CA PHE A 82 18.42 -40.95 -2.18
C PHE A 82 18.60 -39.67 -3.01
N ASP A 83 18.96 -39.86 -4.27
CA ASP A 83 19.23 -38.77 -5.19
C ASP A 83 17.93 -38.14 -5.71
N VAL A 84 17.93 -36.81 -5.81
CA VAL A 84 16.82 -36.04 -6.38
C VAL A 84 17.29 -35.31 -7.64
N PRO A 85 16.40 -35.11 -8.64
CA PRO A 85 16.73 -34.29 -9.79
C PRO A 85 17.07 -32.85 -9.36
N PRO A 86 17.92 -32.14 -10.13
CA PRO A 86 18.24 -30.75 -9.87
C PRO A 86 16.98 -29.88 -10.03
N VAL A 87 16.41 -29.46 -8.91
CA VAL A 87 15.22 -28.60 -8.84
C VAL A 87 15.43 -27.45 -7.86
N PRO A 88 14.73 -26.32 -8.05
CA PRO A 88 14.68 -25.25 -7.06
C PRO A 88 14.27 -25.75 -5.66
N THR A 89 14.81 -25.12 -4.61
CA THR A 89 14.58 -25.52 -3.22
C THR A 89 13.10 -25.51 -2.81
N ASP A 90 12.28 -24.67 -3.43
CA ASP A 90 10.83 -24.60 -3.23
C ASP A 90 10.07 -25.77 -3.87
N GLU A 91 10.64 -26.43 -4.87
CA GLU A 91 10.08 -27.62 -5.52
C GLU A 91 10.54 -28.93 -4.85
N LEU A 92 11.64 -28.92 -4.09
CA LEU A 92 12.18 -30.10 -3.40
C LEU A 92 11.12 -30.87 -2.59
N PRO A 93 10.26 -30.25 -1.76
CA PRO A 93 9.27 -31.00 -0.99
C PRO A 93 8.37 -31.89 -1.85
N VAL A 94 7.95 -31.40 -3.03
CA VAL A 94 7.10 -32.15 -3.96
C VAL A 94 7.87 -33.34 -4.55
N ILE A 95 9.13 -33.12 -4.94
CA ILE A 95 9.97 -34.17 -5.52
C ILE A 95 10.23 -35.28 -4.50
N VAL A 96 10.55 -34.91 -3.27
CA VAL A 96 10.78 -35.86 -2.16
C VAL A 96 9.50 -36.65 -1.87
N GLU A 97 8.35 -35.99 -1.77
CA GLU A 97 7.05 -36.63 -1.54
C GLU A 97 6.70 -37.63 -2.65
N MET A 98 6.98 -37.28 -3.92
CA MET A 98 6.74 -38.16 -5.07
C MET A 98 7.66 -39.39 -5.12
N GLN A 99 8.92 -39.25 -4.71
CA GLN A 99 9.90 -40.33 -4.78
C GLN A 99 9.86 -41.24 -3.55
N ALA A 100 9.50 -40.72 -2.38
CA ALA A 100 9.53 -41.44 -1.12
C ALA A 100 8.83 -42.82 -1.16
N PRO A 101 7.61 -42.99 -1.71
CA PRO A 101 6.94 -44.30 -1.75
C PRO A 101 7.74 -45.42 -2.46
N GLN A 102 8.66 -45.07 -3.35
CA GLN A 102 9.52 -46.03 -4.05
C GLN A 102 10.81 -46.35 -3.27
N GLN A 103 11.22 -45.45 -2.37
CA GLN A 103 12.46 -45.54 -1.61
C GLN A 103 12.26 -46.18 -0.22
N PHE A 104 11.08 -45.98 0.37
CA PHE A 104 10.72 -46.52 1.67
C PHE A 104 10.03 -47.89 1.55
N SER A 105 10.37 -48.82 2.45
CA SER A 105 9.82 -50.19 2.39
C SER A 105 8.48 -50.34 3.09
N GLN A 106 8.22 -49.54 4.13
CA GLN A 106 7.04 -49.68 5.00
C GLN A 106 6.10 -48.46 4.96
N MET A 107 6.55 -47.36 4.34
CA MET A 107 5.82 -46.09 4.35
C MET A 107 4.48 -46.21 3.60
N THR A 108 3.42 -45.70 4.23
CA THR A 108 2.10 -45.51 3.62
C THR A 108 1.79 -44.02 3.51
N GLU A 109 0.68 -43.65 2.85
CA GLU A 109 0.25 -42.26 2.69
C GLU A 109 -0.01 -41.51 4.03
N GLU A 110 -0.24 -42.24 5.12
CA GLU A 110 -0.53 -41.66 6.44
C GLU A 110 0.75 -41.31 7.23
N TRP A 111 1.92 -41.77 6.78
CA TRP A 111 3.18 -41.51 7.46
C TRP A 111 3.57 -40.05 7.34
N THR A 112 4.16 -39.50 8.39
CA THR A 112 4.71 -38.15 8.35
C THR A 112 6.12 -38.19 7.79
N LEU A 113 6.34 -37.49 6.68
CA LEU A 113 7.61 -37.40 5.96
C LEU A 113 8.24 -36.01 6.14
N ASP A 114 9.52 -35.96 6.48
CA ASP A 114 10.36 -34.76 6.37
C ASP A 114 11.71 -35.14 5.76
N PHE A 115 12.48 -34.15 5.33
CA PHE A 115 13.77 -34.39 4.68
C PHE A 115 14.79 -33.28 4.95
N TYR A 116 16.06 -33.60 4.80
CA TYR A 116 17.17 -32.66 4.86
C TYR A 116 18.00 -32.76 3.58
N PRO A 117 18.17 -31.68 2.81
CA PRO A 117 19.03 -31.70 1.63
C PRO A 117 20.48 -31.91 2.04
N GLN A 118 21.16 -32.85 1.39
CA GLN A 118 22.60 -33.06 1.57
C GLN A 118 23.31 -32.33 0.42
N GLN A 119 24.12 -31.34 0.77
CA GLN A 119 24.94 -30.61 -0.20
C GLN A 119 26.26 -31.35 -0.33
N LEU A 120 26.56 -31.86 -1.52
CA LEU A 120 27.84 -32.54 -1.80
C LEU A 120 28.74 -31.73 -2.75
N ASP A 121 28.21 -30.72 -3.46
CA ASP A 121 28.95 -29.92 -4.45
C ASP A 121 28.54 -28.43 -4.44
N ASP A 122 29.49 -27.56 -4.81
CA ASP A 122 29.39 -26.09 -4.89
C ASP A 122 28.40 -25.58 -5.98
N ASP A 123 27.92 -26.45 -6.87
CA ASP A 123 27.07 -26.09 -8.02
C ASP A 123 25.56 -25.89 -7.72
N LEU A 124 25.23 -25.58 -6.45
CA LEU A 124 23.90 -25.08 -6.00
C LEU A 124 22.68 -25.99 -6.27
N GLN A 125 22.87 -27.25 -6.65
CA GLN A 125 21.80 -28.23 -6.81
C GLN A 125 21.97 -29.34 -5.76
N ALA A 126 20.99 -29.51 -4.87
CA ALA A 126 21.00 -30.66 -3.95
C ALA A 126 20.90 -31.94 -4.79
N SER A 127 22.00 -32.69 -4.88
CA SER A 127 22.04 -33.95 -5.64
C SER A 127 21.44 -35.12 -4.87
N SER A 128 21.29 -34.98 -3.55
CA SER A 128 20.76 -36.00 -2.65
C SER A 128 20.03 -35.40 -1.45
N VAL A 129 19.08 -36.15 -0.89
CA VAL A 129 18.34 -35.80 0.32
C VAL A 129 18.40 -36.95 1.31
N LEU A 130 18.50 -36.63 2.59
CA LEU A 130 18.16 -37.55 3.68
C LEU A 130 16.68 -37.36 4.02
N ALA A 131 15.84 -38.30 3.59
CA ALA A 131 14.43 -38.33 3.94
C ALA A 131 14.21 -39.24 5.17
N ALA A 132 13.28 -38.86 6.03
CA ALA A 132 12.87 -39.64 7.18
C ALA A 132 11.35 -39.65 7.29
N ALA A 133 10.79 -40.83 7.56
CA ALA A 133 9.36 -41.05 7.69
C ALA A 133 9.05 -41.72 9.04
N VAL A 134 8.00 -41.24 9.71
CA VAL A 134 7.52 -41.77 10.98
C VAL A 134 6.06 -42.24 10.85
N SER A 135 5.76 -43.39 11.44
CA SER A 135 4.45 -44.03 11.34
C SER A 135 3.40 -43.28 12.19
N PRO A 136 2.10 -43.40 11.85
CA PRO A 136 1.01 -42.88 12.68
C PRO A 136 1.03 -43.45 14.10
N ASP A 137 1.41 -44.72 14.27
CA ASP A 137 1.51 -45.38 15.57
C ASP A 137 2.58 -44.72 16.45
N THR A 138 3.76 -44.43 15.90
CA THR A 138 4.81 -43.72 16.65
C THR A 138 4.39 -42.29 17.00
N ILE A 139 3.65 -41.60 16.13
CA ILE A 139 3.08 -40.29 16.47
C ILE A 139 2.01 -40.42 17.58
N ALA A 140 1.20 -41.48 17.56
CA ALA A 140 0.23 -41.77 18.61
C ALA A 140 0.93 -42.07 19.94
N ASP A 141 2.06 -42.79 19.93
CA ASP A 141 2.89 -43.02 21.12
C ASP A 141 3.40 -41.69 21.70
N VAL A 142 3.92 -40.80 20.85
CA VAL A 142 4.35 -39.46 21.28
C VAL A 142 3.22 -38.69 21.97
N ILE A 143 2.03 -38.69 21.36
CA ILE A 143 0.85 -38.01 21.91
C ILE A 143 0.42 -38.68 23.23
N GLY A 144 0.48 -40.02 23.31
CA GLY A 144 0.17 -40.80 24.49
C GLY A 144 1.11 -40.53 25.67
N ILE A 145 2.41 -40.32 25.40
CA ILE A 145 3.40 -39.92 26.42
C ILE A 145 3.15 -38.49 26.90
N CYS A 146 2.84 -37.57 26.00
CA CYS A 146 2.68 -36.15 26.35
C CYS A 146 1.34 -35.86 27.06
N GLY A 147 0.27 -36.53 26.64
CA GLY A 147 -1.11 -36.23 27.02
C GLY A 147 -1.40 -36.24 28.52
N PRO A 148 -1.08 -37.31 29.27
CA PRO A 148 -1.35 -37.40 30.70
C PRO A 148 -0.63 -36.33 31.54
N ALA A 149 0.55 -35.89 31.09
CA ALA A 149 1.32 -34.81 31.72
C ALA A 149 0.84 -33.40 31.31
N GLY A 150 -0.19 -33.30 30.45
CA GLY A 150 -0.69 -32.03 29.92
C GLY A 150 0.32 -31.34 28.99
N LEU A 151 1.24 -32.10 28.40
CA LEU A 151 2.25 -31.60 27.48
C LEU A 151 1.74 -31.70 26.04
N THR A 152 2.27 -30.85 25.16
CA THR A 152 2.01 -30.93 23.72
C THR A 152 3.35 -30.92 23.00
N PRO A 153 3.63 -31.94 22.16
CA PRO A 153 4.90 -32.00 21.42
C PRO A 153 4.97 -30.82 20.45
N THR A 154 6.05 -30.04 20.58
CA THR A 154 6.34 -28.86 19.75
C THR A 154 7.40 -29.13 18.68
N ARG A 155 8.26 -30.13 18.92
CA ARG A 155 9.23 -30.66 17.95
C ARG A 155 9.41 -32.15 18.18
N ILE A 156 9.52 -32.91 17.09
CA ILE A 156 9.82 -34.34 17.11
C ILE A 156 10.92 -34.57 16.08
N SER A 157 12.10 -35.01 16.52
CA SER A 157 13.29 -35.10 15.65
C SER A 157 14.03 -36.42 15.87
N LEU A 158 14.90 -36.77 14.90
CA LEU A 158 15.71 -37.97 14.93
C LEU A 158 16.98 -37.77 15.77
N ARG A 159 17.18 -38.64 16.76
CA ARG A 159 18.27 -38.63 17.75
C ARG A 159 19.68 -38.55 17.13
N PRO A 160 20.09 -39.46 16.22
CA PRO A 160 21.40 -39.36 15.56
C PRO A 160 21.69 -37.99 14.92
N LEU A 161 20.69 -37.35 14.31
CA LEU A 161 20.85 -36.04 13.66
C LEU A 161 20.95 -34.90 14.67
N LEU A 162 20.24 -35.01 15.79
CA LEU A 162 20.35 -34.06 16.90
C LEU A 162 21.77 -34.10 17.48
N THR A 163 22.28 -35.30 17.74
CA THR A 163 23.65 -35.51 18.23
C THR A 163 24.69 -34.98 17.23
N ALA A 164 24.53 -35.26 15.94
CA ALA A 164 25.42 -34.75 14.90
C ALA A 164 25.43 -33.21 14.85
N ALA A 165 24.25 -32.57 14.91
CA ALA A 165 24.12 -31.11 14.93
C ALA A 165 24.83 -30.48 16.14
N LEU A 166 24.65 -31.06 17.33
CA LEU A 166 25.30 -30.59 18.56
C LEU A 166 26.84 -30.64 18.45
N LEU A 167 27.38 -31.70 17.85
CA LEU A 167 28.82 -31.82 17.66
C LEU A 167 29.35 -30.82 16.62
N CYS A 168 28.64 -30.63 15.50
CA CYS A 168 29.04 -29.67 14.47
C CYS A 168 29.08 -28.24 15.01
N ASP A 169 28.05 -27.84 15.75
CA ASP A 169 27.93 -26.49 16.33
C ASP A 169 29.02 -26.18 17.36
N ARG A 170 29.62 -27.20 17.97
CA ARG A 170 30.58 -27.04 19.07
C ARG A 170 32.02 -27.25 18.65
N TYR A 171 32.30 -28.18 17.74
CA TYR A 171 33.67 -28.50 17.31
C TYR A 171 34.10 -27.82 16.01
N ALA A 172 33.21 -27.09 15.33
CA ALA A 172 33.48 -26.55 13.99
C ALA A 172 34.13 -27.64 13.10
N ILE A 173 33.43 -28.77 13.03
CA ILE A 173 33.92 -30.03 12.46
C ILE A 173 34.17 -29.84 10.97
N ALA A 174 35.42 -29.57 10.59
CA ALA A 174 35.86 -29.52 9.21
C ALA A 174 36.15 -30.93 8.65
N GLU A 175 36.54 -31.86 9.52
CA GLU A 175 36.93 -33.23 9.15
C GLU A 175 35.90 -34.25 9.65
N PRO A 176 35.62 -35.33 8.91
CA PRO A 176 34.67 -36.35 9.31
C PRO A 176 35.03 -37.00 10.66
N ILE A 177 34.06 -37.07 11.58
CA ILE A 177 34.23 -37.77 12.87
C ILE A 177 33.23 -38.91 13.02
N LEU A 178 33.55 -39.88 13.87
CA LEU A 178 32.60 -40.89 14.32
C LEU A 178 32.10 -40.56 15.72
N ALA A 179 30.82 -40.23 15.85
CA ALA A 179 30.14 -40.12 17.13
C ALA A 179 29.61 -41.49 17.58
N VAL A 180 29.90 -41.85 18.83
CA VAL A 180 29.46 -43.10 19.47
C VAL A 180 28.62 -42.76 20.69
N ASP A 181 27.34 -43.13 20.64
CA ASP A 181 26.38 -42.99 21.75
C ASP A 181 26.07 -44.37 22.33
N ILE A 182 26.36 -44.57 23.61
CA ILE A 182 26.08 -45.82 24.33
C ILE A 182 24.78 -45.65 25.12
N LEU A 183 23.72 -46.24 24.58
CA LEU A 183 22.39 -46.26 25.17
C LEU A 183 22.21 -47.50 26.07
N ALA A 184 21.00 -47.71 26.59
CA ALA A 184 20.75 -48.78 27.55
C ALA A 184 20.87 -50.19 26.95
N ASP A 185 20.26 -50.41 25.78
CA ASP A 185 20.22 -51.70 25.07
C ASP A 185 20.84 -51.64 23.68
N GLN A 186 21.46 -50.52 23.32
CA GLN A 186 21.97 -50.30 21.98
C GLN A 186 23.13 -49.30 21.94
N ILE A 187 23.87 -49.32 20.84
CA ILE A 187 24.88 -48.31 20.50
C ILE A 187 24.45 -47.66 19.20
N GLU A 188 24.49 -46.33 19.16
CA GLU A 188 24.35 -45.57 17.93
C GLU A 188 25.71 -45.08 17.44
N LEU A 189 26.00 -45.38 16.18
CA LEU A 189 27.21 -45.01 15.48
C LEU A 189 26.83 -44.04 14.37
N THR A 190 27.28 -42.80 14.49
CA THR A 190 26.95 -41.73 13.54
C THR A 190 28.23 -41.12 12.99
N VAL A 191 28.43 -41.24 11.68
CA VAL A 191 29.49 -40.48 11.00
C VAL A 191 28.95 -39.07 10.79
N VAL A 192 29.69 -38.07 11.25
CA VAL A 192 29.31 -36.66 11.21
C VAL A 192 30.29 -35.93 10.30
N HIS A 193 29.77 -35.22 9.29
CA HIS A 193 30.57 -34.44 8.35
C HIS A 193 29.72 -33.28 7.81
N ASP A 194 30.22 -32.06 7.90
CA ASP A 194 29.59 -30.84 7.36
C ASP A 194 28.09 -30.73 7.65
N HIS A 195 27.73 -30.70 8.93
CA HIS A 195 26.33 -30.66 9.42
C HIS A 195 25.42 -31.81 8.95
N SER A 196 25.97 -32.84 8.33
CA SER A 196 25.26 -34.02 7.84
C SER A 196 25.66 -35.29 8.58
N ALA A 197 24.80 -36.31 8.50
CA ALA A 197 25.05 -37.64 9.05
C ALA A 197 24.95 -38.70 7.93
N PRO A 198 25.99 -38.84 7.07
CA PRO A 198 25.94 -39.76 5.92
C PRO A 198 25.78 -41.22 6.32
N ILE A 199 26.23 -41.61 7.51
CA ILE A 199 26.04 -42.95 8.05
C ILE A 199 25.45 -42.87 9.44
N MET A 200 24.31 -43.53 9.62
CA MET A 200 23.66 -43.76 10.91
C MET A 200 23.42 -45.25 11.09
N ARG A 201 24.01 -45.85 12.12
CA ARG A 201 23.83 -47.26 12.47
C ARG A 201 23.43 -47.42 13.92
N THR A 202 22.62 -48.45 14.16
CA THR A 202 22.23 -48.88 15.50
C THR A 202 22.63 -50.33 15.65
N VAL A 203 23.25 -50.65 16.78
CA VAL A 203 23.73 -51.97 17.14
C VAL A 203 23.07 -52.36 18.44
N GLN A 204 22.36 -53.49 18.47
CA GLN A 204 21.76 -53.98 19.72
C GLN A 204 22.84 -54.56 20.63
N LEU A 205 22.81 -54.13 21.89
CA LEU A 205 23.63 -54.66 22.95
C LEU A 205 22.94 -55.87 23.61
N PRO A 206 23.70 -56.89 24.04
CA PRO A 206 23.15 -57.95 24.87
C PRO A 206 22.62 -57.42 26.20
N ALA A 207 21.46 -57.91 26.63
CA ALA A 207 20.80 -57.49 27.88
C ALA A 207 21.60 -57.79 29.17
N SER A 208 22.75 -58.46 29.09
CA SER A 208 23.58 -58.87 30.24
C SER A 208 24.34 -57.72 30.92
N GLY A 209 24.23 -56.49 30.42
CA GLY A 209 24.82 -55.28 31.04
C GLY A 209 26.35 -55.21 31.00
N VAL A 210 27.03 -56.28 30.58
CA VAL A 210 28.45 -56.25 30.24
C VAL A 210 28.57 -55.81 28.78
N HIS A 211 29.04 -54.57 28.58
CA HIS A 211 29.49 -54.12 27.28
C HIS A 211 30.59 -55.06 26.80
N ASP A 212 30.29 -55.91 25.83
CA ASP A 212 31.31 -56.72 25.19
C ASP A 212 32.13 -55.79 24.29
N THR A 213 33.19 -55.22 24.86
CA THR A 213 34.10 -54.27 24.22
C THR A 213 34.57 -54.79 22.86
N GLU A 214 34.78 -56.09 22.69
CA GLU A 214 35.19 -56.69 21.42
C GLU A 214 34.09 -56.57 20.36
N ASN A 215 32.82 -56.79 20.73
CA ASN A 215 31.69 -56.58 19.83
C ASN A 215 31.56 -55.10 19.45
N ILE A 216 31.69 -54.17 20.41
CA ILE A 216 31.64 -52.73 20.14
C ILE A 216 32.71 -52.32 19.13
N ILE A 217 33.95 -52.77 19.36
CA ILE A 217 35.09 -52.53 18.46
C ILE A 217 34.81 -53.08 17.05
N SER A 218 34.31 -54.32 16.95
CA SER A 218 33.99 -54.96 15.66
C SER A 218 32.93 -54.18 14.88
N GLU A 219 31.93 -53.68 15.58
CA GLU A 219 30.83 -52.88 15.04
C GLU A 219 31.27 -51.50 14.57
N ILE A 220 32.17 -50.86 15.32
CA ILE A 220 32.83 -49.62 14.92
C ILE A 220 33.70 -49.85 13.68
N LYS A 221 34.53 -50.90 13.65
CA LYS A 221 35.33 -51.25 12.47
C LYS A 221 34.47 -51.45 11.22
N ARG A 222 33.33 -52.14 11.34
CA ARG A 222 32.39 -52.30 10.22
C ARG A 222 31.81 -50.96 9.76
N THR A 223 31.61 -50.03 10.68
CA THR A 223 31.13 -48.68 10.38
C THR A 223 32.17 -47.82 9.69
N LEU A 224 33.39 -47.79 10.21
CA LEU A 224 34.54 -47.13 9.57
C LEU A 224 34.80 -47.68 8.16
N ALA A 225 34.77 -49.00 8.00
CA ALA A 225 34.91 -49.63 6.69
C ALA A 225 33.78 -49.25 5.73
N SER A 226 32.56 -48.97 6.21
CA SER A 226 31.48 -48.51 5.34
C SER A 226 31.59 -47.03 4.97
N ALA A 227 32.14 -46.21 5.88
CA ALA A 227 32.43 -44.81 5.60
C ALA A 227 33.44 -44.65 4.47
N SER A 228 34.54 -45.41 4.52
CA SER A 228 35.56 -45.37 3.47
C SER A 228 35.06 -45.85 2.11
N HIS A 229 34.05 -46.74 2.05
CA HIS A 229 33.46 -47.17 0.78
C HIS A 229 32.43 -46.19 0.21
N LEU A 230 31.81 -45.36 1.06
CA LEU A 230 30.76 -44.42 0.64
C LEU A 230 31.35 -43.20 -0.07
N ASN A 231 32.50 -42.71 0.40
CA ASN A 231 33.26 -41.64 -0.25
C ASN A 231 34.74 -41.77 0.14
N ASP A 232 35.64 -41.76 -0.84
CA ASP A 232 37.10 -41.77 -0.61
C ASP A 232 37.58 -40.53 0.18
N THR A 233 36.75 -39.49 0.31
CA THR A 233 37.00 -38.27 1.08
C THR A 233 36.60 -38.35 2.56
N LEU A 234 35.87 -39.40 2.98
CA LEU A 234 35.47 -39.60 4.37
C LEU A 234 36.53 -40.37 5.15
N GLU A 235 37.73 -39.78 5.28
CA GLU A 235 38.76 -40.32 6.18
C GLU A 235 38.43 -39.90 7.62
N ILE A 236 38.05 -40.87 8.46
CA ILE A 236 37.68 -40.62 9.85
C ILE A 236 38.92 -40.84 10.72
N GLU A 237 39.50 -39.73 11.19
CA GLU A 237 40.69 -39.77 12.06
C GLU A 237 40.33 -39.71 13.56
N LYS A 238 39.11 -39.28 13.88
CA LYS A 238 38.65 -39.01 15.24
C LYS A 238 37.31 -39.65 15.58
N LEU A 239 37.25 -40.21 16.78
CA LEU A 239 36.07 -40.78 17.40
C LEU A 239 35.70 -39.96 18.65
N ILE A 240 34.44 -39.54 18.74
CA ILE A 240 33.88 -38.91 19.92
C ILE A 240 32.97 -39.92 20.62
N LEU A 241 33.37 -40.33 21.82
CA LEU A 241 32.58 -41.18 22.70
C LEU A 241 31.77 -40.30 23.65
N LEU A 242 30.45 -40.35 23.54
CA LEU A 242 29.56 -39.57 24.41
C LEU A 242 29.45 -40.28 25.76
N GLY A 243 29.95 -39.64 26.81
CA GLY A 243 30.12 -40.25 28.12
C GLY A 243 30.91 -39.37 29.08
N ASP A 244 31.32 -39.91 30.23
CA ASP A 244 32.18 -39.25 31.21
C ASP A 244 33.40 -40.12 31.54
N THR A 245 34.00 -39.90 32.70
CA THR A 245 35.14 -40.69 33.19
C THR A 245 34.87 -42.19 33.35
N ASP A 246 33.61 -42.61 33.44
CA ASP A 246 33.23 -44.03 33.62
C ASP A 246 33.55 -44.87 32.38
N GLU A 247 33.64 -44.24 31.21
CA GLU A 247 33.92 -44.86 29.92
C GLU A 247 35.41 -44.86 29.57
N SER A 248 36.28 -44.50 30.52
CA SER A 248 37.74 -44.43 30.33
C SER A 248 38.33 -45.75 29.84
N ASP A 249 38.00 -46.89 30.47
CA ASP A 249 38.49 -48.22 30.06
C ASP A 249 38.10 -48.56 28.60
N LEU A 250 36.87 -48.21 28.21
CA LEU A 250 36.39 -48.42 26.84
C LEU A 250 37.11 -47.49 25.86
N SER A 251 37.28 -46.21 26.21
CA SER A 251 38.00 -45.23 25.39
C SER A 251 39.45 -45.65 25.11
N GLU A 252 40.15 -46.18 26.12
CA GLU A 252 41.51 -46.70 25.97
C GLU A 252 41.55 -47.94 25.08
N ALA A 253 40.59 -48.85 25.24
CA ALA A 253 40.48 -50.04 24.39
C ALA A 253 40.22 -49.66 22.92
N LEU A 254 39.32 -48.70 22.68
CA LEU A 254 39.01 -48.16 21.36
C LEU A 254 40.22 -47.51 20.72
N ALA A 255 40.91 -46.60 21.44
CA ALA A 255 42.08 -45.90 20.93
C ALA A 255 43.20 -46.88 20.55
N LYS A 256 43.43 -47.90 21.39
CA LYS A 256 44.47 -48.91 21.17
C LYS A 256 44.18 -49.79 19.95
N ASP A 257 42.95 -50.26 19.80
CA ASP A 257 42.61 -51.26 18.78
C ASP A 257 42.27 -50.63 17.41
N LEU A 258 41.62 -49.47 17.42
CA LEU A 258 41.25 -48.74 16.19
C LEU A 258 42.40 -47.87 15.66
N LYS A 259 43.38 -47.52 16.51
CA LYS A 259 44.46 -46.58 16.19
C LYS A 259 43.95 -45.20 15.73
N LEU A 260 42.85 -44.76 16.34
CA LEU A 260 42.23 -43.45 16.12
C LEU A 260 42.36 -42.58 17.37
N GLU A 261 42.27 -41.27 17.19
CA GLU A 261 42.06 -40.38 18.32
C GLU A 261 40.67 -40.65 18.91
N VAL A 262 40.59 -40.96 20.20
CA VAL A 262 39.33 -41.14 20.93
C VAL A 262 39.22 -40.04 21.97
N GLU A 263 38.22 -39.17 21.81
CA GLU A 263 37.85 -38.16 22.78
C GLU A 263 36.58 -38.59 23.52
N VAL A 264 36.61 -38.55 24.84
CA VAL A 264 35.41 -38.73 25.67
C VAL A 264 34.80 -37.36 25.93
N LEU A 265 33.52 -37.22 25.62
CA LEU A 265 32.80 -35.96 25.72
C LEU A 265 31.54 -36.10 26.58
N ASN A 266 31.52 -35.37 27.70
CA ASN A 266 30.31 -35.24 28.51
C ASN A 266 29.38 -34.18 27.88
N PRO A 267 28.18 -34.56 27.39
CA PRO A 267 27.30 -33.62 26.70
C PRO A 267 26.82 -32.44 27.55
N PHE A 268 26.76 -32.58 28.88
CA PHE A 268 26.35 -31.47 29.76
C PHE A 268 27.35 -30.31 29.76
N THR A 269 28.62 -30.58 29.43
CA THR A 269 29.65 -29.54 29.32
C THR A 269 29.41 -28.62 28.12
N LEU A 270 28.62 -29.06 27.13
CA LEU A 270 28.28 -28.30 25.92
C LEU A 270 27.16 -27.27 26.15
N THR A 271 26.58 -27.24 27.35
CA THR A 271 25.57 -26.25 27.76
C THR A 271 26.25 -24.93 28.13
N HIS A 272 25.53 -23.80 28.04
CA HIS A 272 26.15 -22.47 28.17
C HIS A 272 26.90 -22.23 29.49
N ASN A 273 26.49 -22.90 30.57
CA ASN A 273 27.14 -22.77 31.87
C ASN A 273 28.23 -23.81 32.12
N GLY A 274 28.40 -24.79 31.22
CA GLY A 274 29.26 -25.97 31.41
C GLY A 274 28.96 -26.76 32.68
N ALA A 275 27.81 -26.51 33.29
CA ALA A 275 27.48 -26.96 34.63
C ALA A 275 26.65 -28.23 34.53
N THR A 276 27.23 -29.33 34.99
CA THR A 276 26.50 -30.58 35.16
C THR A 276 25.41 -30.39 36.23
N PRO A 277 24.15 -30.79 35.97
CA PRO A 277 23.09 -30.72 36.97
C PRO A 277 23.48 -31.47 38.24
N LYS A 278 22.99 -31.02 39.40
CA LYS A 278 23.33 -31.63 40.71
C LYS A 278 22.87 -33.08 40.88
N ASN A 279 22.11 -33.62 39.94
CA ASN A 279 21.46 -34.91 40.04
C ASN A 279 21.89 -35.89 38.94
N THR A 280 23.09 -35.71 38.38
CA THR A 280 23.67 -36.58 37.35
C THR A 280 24.58 -37.68 37.88
N ASP A 281 24.87 -37.74 39.18
CA ASP A 281 25.87 -38.64 39.76
C ASP A 281 25.64 -40.14 39.46
N ASN A 282 24.41 -40.54 39.10
CA ASN A 282 24.06 -41.91 38.71
C ASN A 282 23.51 -42.01 37.28
N LEU A 283 23.69 -40.97 36.46
CA LEU A 283 23.19 -40.91 35.09
C LEU A 283 24.35 -41.13 34.11
N HIS A 284 24.08 -41.91 33.07
CA HIS A 284 25.01 -42.04 31.95
C HIS A 284 24.89 -40.78 31.08
N CYS A 285 25.80 -39.81 31.28
CA CYS A 285 25.65 -38.47 30.71
C CYS A 285 25.61 -38.45 29.18
N GLY A 286 26.30 -39.40 28.53
CA GLY A 286 26.31 -39.56 27.07
C GLY A 286 24.91 -39.61 26.46
N ARG A 287 23.96 -40.26 27.15
CA ARG A 287 22.59 -40.52 26.70
C ARG A 287 21.71 -39.26 26.64
N TYR A 288 22.23 -38.10 27.02
CA TYR A 288 21.51 -36.83 27.03
C TYR A 288 21.93 -35.89 25.90
N ALA A 289 22.87 -36.27 25.04
CA ALA A 289 23.36 -35.43 23.95
C ALA A 289 22.22 -34.96 23.03
N SER A 290 21.36 -35.88 22.59
CA SER A 290 20.18 -35.59 21.75
C SER A 290 19.18 -34.63 22.41
N LEU A 291 18.94 -34.81 23.71
CA LEU A 291 18.02 -34.00 24.50
C LEU A 291 18.55 -32.57 24.71
N ILE A 292 19.86 -32.44 24.94
CA ILE A 292 20.54 -31.15 24.99
C ILE A 292 20.45 -30.46 23.62
N ALA A 293 20.74 -31.20 22.56
CA ALA A 293 20.73 -30.69 21.19
C ALA A 293 19.36 -30.15 20.76
N ILE A 294 18.28 -30.90 21.00
CA ILE A 294 16.93 -30.46 20.60
C ILE A 294 16.48 -29.23 21.40
N ILE A 295 16.88 -29.13 22.67
CA ILE A 295 16.62 -27.94 23.50
C ILE A 295 17.45 -26.75 22.99
N ASP A 296 18.73 -26.93 22.68
CA ASP A 296 19.60 -25.86 22.16
C ASP A 296 19.08 -25.34 20.82
N ALA A 297 18.66 -26.25 19.93
CA ALA A 297 18.01 -25.88 18.68
C ALA A 297 16.69 -25.13 18.91
N ALA A 298 15.88 -25.54 19.89
CA ALA A 298 14.62 -24.87 20.20
C ALA A 298 14.84 -23.49 20.83
N ALA A 299 15.83 -23.36 21.71
CA ALA A 299 16.17 -22.12 22.40
C ALA A 299 16.74 -21.03 21.48
N ASN A 300 17.45 -21.44 20.42
CA ASN A 300 18.05 -20.55 19.44
C ASN A 300 17.24 -20.45 18.14
N GLU A 301 16.00 -20.97 18.12
CA GLU A 301 15.12 -20.99 16.95
C GLU A 301 15.73 -21.67 15.71
N HIS A 302 16.80 -22.46 15.89
CA HIS A 302 17.36 -23.29 14.82
C HIS A 302 16.43 -24.46 14.52
N ARG A 303 16.17 -24.68 13.23
CA ARG A 303 15.39 -25.84 12.78
C ARG A 303 16.29 -27.08 12.75
N PRO A 304 15.89 -28.19 13.39
CA PRO A 304 16.62 -29.45 13.24
C PRO A 304 16.64 -29.92 11.78
N ALA A 305 17.57 -30.81 11.44
CA ALA A 305 17.64 -31.40 10.11
C ALA A 305 16.28 -32.02 9.70
N ILE A 306 15.68 -32.78 10.62
CA ILE A 306 14.37 -33.43 10.49
C ILE A 306 13.47 -32.96 11.64
N ASP A 307 12.26 -32.51 11.35
CA ASP A 307 11.23 -32.15 12.33
C ASP A 307 9.85 -32.64 11.88
N PHE A 308 9.39 -33.75 12.46
CA PHE A 308 8.10 -34.36 12.14
C PHE A 308 6.91 -33.54 12.66
N SER A 309 7.10 -32.62 13.61
CA SER A 309 6.04 -31.71 14.05
C SER A 309 5.77 -30.60 13.03
N ASN A 310 6.79 -30.25 12.24
CA ASN A 310 6.71 -29.20 11.23
C ASN A 310 7.43 -29.61 9.94
N PRO A 311 6.98 -30.66 9.24
CA PRO A 311 7.66 -31.20 8.06
C PRO A 311 7.79 -30.14 6.95
N ARG A 312 8.85 -30.22 6.13
CA ARG A 312 9.03 -29.32 4.99
C ARG A 312 7.88 -29.48 4.00
N LYS A 313 7.27 -28.36 3.62
CA LYS A 313 6.14 -28.29 2.70
C LYS A 313 6.47 -27.30 1.59
N THR A 314 5.89 -27.53 0.42
CA THR A 314 5.90 -26.56 -0.68
C THR A 314 5.37 -25.22 -0.18
N PRO A 315 6.07 -24.10 -0.43
CA PRO A 315 5.54 -22.80 -0.06
C PRO A 315 4.16 -22.60 -0.71
N PRO A 316 3.17 -22.04 0.01
CA PRO A 316 1.86 -21.83 -0.56
C PRO A 316 1.99 -20.95 -1.80
N PRO A 317 1.24 -21.23 -2.88
CA PRO A 317 1.26 -20.37 -4.06
C PRO A 317 0.92 -18.94 -3.61
N PRO A 318 1.62 -17.92 -4.13
CA PRO A 318 1.45 -16.55 -3.67
C PRO A 318 -0.02 -16.18 -3.79
N SER A 319 -0.64 -15.87 -2.64
CA SER A 319 -2.08 -15.72 -2.57
C SER A 319 -2.53 -14.65 -3.56
N VAL A 320 -3.55 -14.96 -4.36
CA VAL A 320 -4.07 -14.01 -5.35
C VAL A 320 -4.54 -12.72 -4.65
N THR A 321 -4.92 -12.83 -3.37
CA THR A 321 -5.26 -11.72 -2.47
C THR A 321 -4.11 -10.78 -2.14
N GLU A 322 -2.88 -11.26 -1.99
CA GLU A 322 -1.71 -10.37 -1.77
C GLU A 322 -1.31 -9.65 -3.07
N LYS A 323 -1.37 -10.35 -4.20
CA LYS A 323 -1.15 -9.75 -5.53
C LYS A 323 -2.22 -8.68 -5.82
N HIS A 324 -3.49 -9.01 -5.59
CA HIS A 324 -4.59 -8.08 -5.82
C HIS A 324 -4.71 -6.97 -4.77
N GLY A 325 -4.30 -7.23 -3.53
CA GLY A 325 -4.30 -6.24 -2.45
C GLY A 325 -3.34 -5.10 -2.73
N ARG A 326 -2.11 -5.41 -3.20
CA ARG A 326 -1.13 -4.39 -3.60
C ARG A 326 -1.63 -3.57 -4.79
N THR A 327 -2.25 -4.22 -5.79
CA THR A 327 -2.84 -3.49 -6.92
C THR A 327 -4.05 -2.65 -6.50
N ALA A 328 -4.88 -3.12 -5.57
CA ALA A 328 -6.05 -2.40 -5.09
C ALA A 328 -5.63 -1.10 -4.37
N ILE A 329 -4.61 -1.17 -3.51
CA ILE A 329 -4.04 0.02 -2.83
C ILE A 329 -3.52 1.03 -3.85
N LEU A 330 -2.80 0.56 -4.87
CA LEU A 330 -2.24 1.43 -5.91
C LEU A 330 -3.35 2.08 -6.76
N THR A 331 -4.38 1.33 -7.13
CA THR A 331 -5.55 1.87 -7.83
C THR A 331 -6.33 2.87 -6.98
N ALA A 332 -6.51 2.60 -5.67
CA ALA A 332 -7.18 3.51 -4.76
C ALA A 332 -6.39 4.83 -4.60
N ALA A 333 -5.06 4.77 -4.52
CA ALA A 333 -4.21 5.95 -4.45
C ALA A 333 -4.31 6.80 -5.73
N VAL A 334 -4.33 6.17 -6.91
CA VAL A 334 -4.52 6.86 -8.20
C VAL A 334 -5.90 7.50 -8.28
N ILE A 335 -6.96 6.80 -7.89
CA ILE A 335 -8.32 7.34 -7.86
C ILE A 335 -8.41 8.54 -6.90
N MET A 336 -7.80 8.44 -5.71
CA MET A 336 -7.77 9.52 -4.73
C MET A 336 -7.05 10.76 -5.27
N LEU A 337 -5.90 10.58 -5.94
CA LEU A 337 -5.17 11.65 -6.61
C LEU A 337 -6.00 12.32 -7.70
N LEU A 338 -6.76 11.53 -8.47
CA LEU A 338 -7.61 12.03 -9.54
C LEU A 338 -8.81 12.82 -8.99
N ILE A 339 -9.43 12.34 -7.91
CA ILE A 339 -10.48 13.07 -7.19
C ILE A 339 -9.93 14.39 -6.64
N LEU A 340 -8.74 14.37 -6.04
CA LEU A 340 -8.12 15.58 -5.49
C LEU A 340 -7.77 16.59 -6.60
N ALA A 341 -7.21 16.12 -7.72
CA ALA A 341 -6.89 16.93 -8.88
C ALA A 341 -8.13 17.58 -9.52
N LEU A 342 -9.28 16.89 -9.50
CA LEU A 342 -10.56 17.44 -9.95
C LEU A 342 -11.18 18.42 -8.94
N TYR A 343 -11.01 18.17 -7.64
CA TYR A 343 -11.63 18.96 -6.58
C TYR A 343 -10.99 20.34 -6.37
N LEU A 344 -9.66 20.42 -6.39
CA LEU A 344 -8.90 21.67 -6.16
C LEU A 344 -9.29 22.81 -7.12
N PRO A 345 -9.37 22.62 -8.45
CA PRO A 345 -9.75 23.70 -9.37
C PRO A 345 -11.21 24.14 -9.20
N ILE A 346 -12.13 23.22 -8.88
CA ILE A 346 -13.54 23.57 -8.61
C ILE A 346 -13.64 24.52 -7.39
N ARG A 347 -12.84 24.26 -6.34
CA ARG A 347 -12.76 25.13 -5.17
C ARG A 347 -12.14 26.50 -5.46
N SER A 348 -11.20 26.61 -6.40
CA SER A 348 -10.64 27.91 -6.78
C SER A 348 -11.62 28.76 -7.60
N ARG A 349 -12.48 28.13 -8.42
CA ARG A 349 -13.48 28.82 -9.25
C ARG A 349 -14.67 29.35 -8.46
N SER A 350 -14.96 28.79 -7.27
CA SER A 350 -16.02 29.33 -6.41
C SER A 350 -15.66 30.68 -5.79
N LEU A 351 -14.36 30.99 -5.62
CA LEU A 351 -13.89 32.32 -5.23
C LEU A 351 -14.06 33.34 -6.36
N GLU A 352 -13.81 32.93 -7.60
CA GLU A 352 -13.97 33.78 -8.79
C GLU A 352 -15.45 34.11 -9.08
N LEU A 353 -16.35 33.15 -8.85
CA LEU A 353 -17.80 33.38 -8.91
C LEU A 353 -18.29 34.35 -7.83
N ALA A 354 -17.66 34.35 -6.65
CA ALA A 354 -18.00 35.29 -5.59
C ALA A 354 -17.59 36.73 -5.95
N SER A 355 -16.40 36.91 -6.55
CA SER A 355 -15.98 38.24 -7.04
C SER A 355 -16.81 38.70 -8.23
N MET A 356 -17.11 37.83 -9.20
CA MET A 356 -17.92 38.20 -10.36
C MET A 356 -19.36 38.58 -9.97
N ASN A 357 -19.95 37.90 -8.97
CA ASN A 357 -21.27 38.30 -8.45
C ASN A 357 -21.22 39.64 -7.72
N ALA A 358 -20.14 39.92 -6.98
CA ALA A 358 -19.94 41.23 -6.35
C ALA A 358 -19.81 42.34 -7.40
N ASP A 359 -19.11 42.08 -8.51
CA ASP A 359 -18.99 43.03 -9.63
C ASP A 359 -20.33 43.23 -10.36
N ILE A 360 -21.14 42.18 -10.50
CA ILE A 360 -22.50 42.27 -11.06
C ILE A 360 -23.42 43.08 -10.14
N GLU A 361 -23.35 42.91 -8.82
CA GLU A 361 -24.10 43.74 -7.88
C GLU A 361 -23.64 45.21 -7.91
N ALA A 362 -22.32 45.46 -7.94
CA ALA A 362 -21.78 46.80 -8.08
C ALA A 362 -22.21 47.47 -9.40
N GLY A 363 -22.21 46.72 -10.50
CA GLY A 363 -22.70 47.16 -11.80
C GLY A 363 -24.19 47.46 -11.82
N LYS A 364 -25.02 46.63 -11.16
CA LYS A 364 -26.46 46.90 -10.99
C LYS A 364 -26.71 48.19 -10.20
N ALA A 365 -25.98 48.41 -9.11
CA ALA A 365 -26.09 49.64 -8.33
C ALA A 365 -25.65 50.89 -9.13
N PHE A 366 -24.70 50.73 -10.05
CA PHE A 366 -24.31 51.80 -10.97
C PHE A 366 -25.38 52.09 -12.04
N LEU A 367 -26.01 51.05 -12.59
CA LEU A 367 -27.10 51.18 -13.56
C LEU A 367 -28.35 51.80 -12.95
N GLU A 368 -28.70 51.45 -11.72
CA GLU A 368 -29.86 52.02 -11.01
C GLU A 368 -29.68 53.53 -10.74
N ARG A 369 -28.45 53.98 -10.43
CA ARG A 369 -28.11 55.41 -10.34
C ARG A 369 -28.21 56.14 -11.68
N GLN A 370 -27.82 55.50 -12.79
CA GLN A 370 -27.94 56.06 -14.13
C GLN A 370 -29.42 56.18 -14.56
N GLU A 371 -30.24 55.20 -14.22
CA GLU A 371 -31.68 55.20 -14.52
C GLU A 371 -32.41 56.35 -13.82
N GLU A 372 -32.01 56.72 -12.59
CA GLU A 372 -32.51 57.89 -11.85
C GLU A 372 -32.15 59.22 -12.55
N LEU A 373 -30.97 59.32 -13.16
CA LEU A 373 -30.54 60.51 -13.91
C LEU A 373 -31.28 60.63 -15.24
N VAL A 374 -31.46 59.52 -15.95
CA VAL A 374 -32.22 59.48 -17.22
C VAL A 374 -33.70 59.79 -17.00
N THR A 375 -34.31 59.32 -15.90
CA THR A 375 -35.70 59.68 -15.57
C THR A 375 -35.86 61.15 -15.22
N LYS A 376 -34.89 61.77 -14.54
CA LYS A 376 -34.92 63.22 -14.27
C LYS A 376 -34.84 64.05 -15.55
N ASP A 377 -34.02 63.65 -16.53
CA ASP A 377 -33.87 64.36 -17.80
C ASP A 377 -35.10 64.19 -18.73
N LEU A 378 -35.71 63.01 -18.73
CA LEU A 378 -36.98 62.74 -19.43
C LEU A 378 -38.16 63.54 -18.86
N ILE A 379 -38.18 63.82 -17.55
CA ILE A 379 -39.24 64.64 -16.93
C ILE A 379 -39.11 66.11 -17.34
N ILE A 380 -37.89 66.65 -17.41
CA ILE A 380 -37.62 68.04 -17.83
C ILE A 380 -38.02 68.25 -19.30
N THR A 381 -37.64 67.30 -20.17
CA THR A 381 -37.97 67.36 -21.61
C THR A 381 -39.48 67.21 -21.86
N LYS A 382 -40.18 66.39 -21.07
CA LYS A 382 -41.64 66.16 -21.17
C LYS A 382 -42.48 67.35 -20.66
N TYR A 383 -41.89 68.25 -19.88
CA TYR A 383 -42.55 69.48 -19.42
C TYR A 383 -42.40 70.62 -20.43
N GLN A 384 -41.23 70.76 -21.07
CA GLN A 384 -40.97 71.79 -22.08
C GLN A 384 -41.72 71.54 -23.41
N GLY A 385 -42.00 70.29 -23.77
CA GLY A 385 -42.76 69.94 -24.98
C GLY A 385 -44.29 70.15 -24.92
N LYS A 386 -44.87 70.64 -23.81
CA LYS A 386 -46.33 70.76 -23.62
C LYS A 386 -46.92 72.16 -23.79
N THR A 387 -46.10 73.19 -23.96
CA THR A 387 -46.55 74.58 -24.09
C THR A 387 -46.13 75.18 -25.43
N LYS A 388 -47.10 75.39 -26.33
CA LYS A 388 -46.90 76.20 -27.53
C LYS A 388 -46.96 77.67 -27.10
N ASN A 389 -46.00 78.48 -27.57
CA ASN A 389 -46.04 79.92 -27.32
C ASN A 389 -47.16 80.57 -28.14
N TRP A 390 -48.29 80.88 -27.48
CA TRP A 390 -49.46 81.48 -28.12
C TRP A 390 -49.21 82.92 -28.60
N LEU A 391 -48.24 83.63 -28.02
CA LEU A 391 -47.85 84.96 -28.48
C LEU A 391 -47.27 84.89 -29.90
N ASP A 392 -46.43 83.90 -30.20
CA ASP A 392 -45.87 83.73 -31.55
C ASP A 392 -46.96 83.42 -32.58
N GLN A 393 -47.99 82.67 -32.18
CA GLN A 393 -49.14 82.36 -33.05
C GLN A 393 -50.02 83.58 -33.29
N LEU A 394 -50.22 84.41 -32.27
CA LEU A 394 -50.95 85.67 -32.41
C LEU A 394 -50.19 86.66 -33.31
N VAL A 395 -48.85 86.74 -33.17
CA VAL A 395 -48.01 87.55 -34.05
C VAL A 395 -48.10 87.07 -35.50
N TYR A 396 -48.02 85.77 -35.75
CA TYR A 396 -48.20 85.20 -37.10
C TYR A 396 -49.55 85.59 -37.69
N LEU A 397 -50.64 85.46 -36.91
CA LEU A 397 -51.96 85.85 -37.38
C LEU A 397 -52.04 87.34 -37.69
N CYS A 398 -51.53 88.21 -36.82
CA CYS A 398 -51.52 89.65 -37.07
C CYS A 398 -50.74 90.03 -38.34
N GLN A 399 -49.67 89.30 -38.70
CA GLN A 399 -48.91 89.55 -39.93
C GLN A 399 -49.62 89.08 -41.19
N THR A 400 -50.51 88.09 -41.05
CA THR A 400 -51.15 87.40 -42.16
C THR A 400 -52.59 87.87 -42.38
N PHE A 401 -53.17 88.54 -41.38
CA PHE A 401 -54.56 89.01 -41.40
C PHE A 401 -54.77 90.16 -42.41
N PRO A 402 -55.93 90.21 -43.10
CA PRO A 402 -56.29 91.34 -43.96
C PRO A 402 -56.27 92.67 -43.21
N ASN A 403 -56.19 93.77 -43.96
CA ASN A 403 -56.22 95.10 -43.37
C ASN A 403 -57.54 95.32 -42.59
N SER A 404 -57.48 96.15 -41.54
CA SER A 404 -58.62 96.40 -40.64
C SER A 404 -59.85 96.97 -41.34
N ASP A 405 -59.67 97.61 -42.49
CA ASP A 405 -60.77 98.09 -43.32
C ASP A 405 -61.58 96.93 -43.96
N ASP A 406 -60.99 95.75 -44.15
CA ASP A 406 -61.59 94.64 -44.91
C ASP A 406 -62.13 93.51 -44.01
N ALA A 407 -61.51 93.28 -42.85
CA ALA A 407 -61.95 92.29 -41.87
C ALA A 407 -61.67 92.72 -40.41
N ILE A 408 -62.55 92.31 -39.50
CA ILE A 408 -62.39 92.51 -38.04
C ILE A 408 -62.66 91.19 -37.30
N VAL A 409 -61.81 90.88 -36.32
CA VAL A 409 -62.03 89.74 -35.41
C VAL A 409 -62.89 90.18 -34.22
N ALA A 410 -64.03 89.52 -34.02
CA ALA A 410 -64.97 89.79 -32.94
C ALA A 410 -64.70 88.93 -31.70
N ASP A 411 -64.36 87.66 -31.88
CA ASP A 411 -63.97 86.74 -30.81
C ASP A 411 -62.72 85.97 -31.21
N PHE A 412 -61.81 85.76 -30.25
CA PHE A 412 -60.58 85.00 -30.43
C PHE A 412 -60.38 84.06 -29.24
N ARG A 413 -60.25 82.77 -29.53
CA ARG A 413 -59.98 81.73 -28.53
C ARG A 413 -58.90 80.78 -29.01
N ALA A 414 -57.81 80.70 -28.26
CA ALA A 414 -56.74 79.74 -28.50
C ALA A 414 -56.76 78.68 -27.40
N ASN A 415 -56.86 77.42 -27.78
CA ASN A 415 -56.93 76.30 -26.86
C ASN A 415 -55.94 75.20 -27.26
N THR A 416 -55.39 74.54 -26.25
CA THR A 416 -54.74 73.24 -26.43
C THR A 416 -55.82 72.18 -26.24
N GLU A 417 -56.22 71.50 -27.32
CA GLU A 417 -57.23 70.46 -27.23
C GLU A 417 -56.61 69.16 -26.74
N ALA A 418 -57.13 68.65 -25.61
CA ALA A 418 -56.83 67.31 -25.17
C ALA A 418 -57.66 66.32 -25.99
N ARG A 419 -57.04 65.80 -27.07
CA ARG A 419 -57.55 64.79 -28.03
C ARG A 419 -58.33 65.37 -29.21
N ALA A 420 -57.78 65.22 -30.41
CA ALA A 420 -58.61 64.96 -31.58
C ALA A 420 -58.35 63.53 -32.06
N PHE A 421 -59.44 62.84 -32.43
CA PHE A 421 -59.46 61.50 -32.96
C PHE A 421 -58.90 61.50 -34.39
N ASP A 422 -57.73 60.90 -34.58
CA ASP A 422 -57.21 60.53 -35.89
C ASP A 422 -57.79 59.15 -36.27
N PRO A 423 -58.51 59.00 -37.40
CA PRO A 423 -59.03 57.71 -37.86
C PRO A 423 -57.94 56.67 -38.14
N THR A 424 -56.67 57.07 -38.20
CA THR A 424 -55.53 56.21 -38.56
C THR A 424 -54.64 55.82 -37.37
N GLY A 425 -54.99 56.24 -36.15
CA GLY A 425 -54.55 55.59 -34.91
C GLY A 425 -53.04 55.63 -34.60
N GLN A 426 -52.26 56.59 -35.11
CA GLN A 426 -50.79 56.58 -34.89
C GLN A 426 -50.14 57.90 -34.44
N SER A 427 -50.89 58.88 -33.92
CA SER A 427 -50.26 60.07 -33.32
C SER A 427 -50.93 60.54 -32.03
N ASN A 428 -50.13 60.61 -30.95
CA ASN A 428 -50.50 61.14 -29.62
C ASN A 428 -50.10 62.62 -29.45
N ALA A 429 -49.99 63.39 -30.54
CA ALA A 429 -49.63 64.80 -30.45
C ALA A 429 -50.84 65.66 -30.01
N PRO A 430 -50.65 66.62 -29.09
CA PRO A 430 -51.70 67.60 -28.79
C PRO A 430 -52.03 68.40 -30.05
N LEU A 431 -53.32 68.58 -30.35
CA LEU A 431 -53.74 69.53 -31.38
C LEU A 431 -53.93 70.90 -30.74
N TRP A 432 -53.31 71.91 -31.35
CA TRP A 432 -53.52 73.30 -30.98
C TRP A 432 -54.53 73.91 -31.95
N SER A 433 -55.58 74.52 -31.43
CA SER A 433 -56.63 75.14 -32.24
C SER A 433 -56.84 76.59 -31.85
N ILE A 434 -57.10 77.41 -32.86
CA ILE A 434 -57.50 78.81 -32.72
C ILE A 434 -58.87 78.92 -33.38
N ALA A 435 -59.89 79.24 -32.59
CA ALA A 435 -61.21 79.56 -33.07
C ALA A 435 -61.38 81.09 -33.05
N MET A 436 -61.81 81.64 -34.19
CA MET A 436 -62.08 83.07 -34.31
C MET A 436 -63.40 83.31 -35.03
N GLU A 437 -64.06 84.38 -34.64
CA GLU A 437 -65.25 84.89 -35.33
C GLU A 437 -64.86 86.17 -36.06
N VAL A 438 -65.01 86.17 -37.38
CA VAL A 438 -64.50 87.22 -38.26
C VAL A 438 -65.66 87.85 -39.03
N ALA A 439 -65.75 89.18 -38.93
CA ALA A 439 -66.65 89.99 -39.74
C ALA A 439 -65.90 90.51 -40.97
N VAL A 440 -66.42 90.24 -42.17
CA VAL A 440 -65.78 90.60 -43.45
C VAL A 440 -66.67 91.50 -44.29
N ARG A 441 -66.05 92.34 -45.13
CA ARG A 441 -66.77 93.25 -46.04
C ARG A 441 -67.48 92.51 -47.18
N ASP A 442 -66.79 91.56 -47.81
CA ASP A 442 -67.30 90.78 -48.93
C ASP A 442 -66.71 89.36 -48.97
N TYR A 443 -67.26 88.52 -49.86
CA TYR A 443 -66.87 87.12 -49.99
C TYR A 443 -65.43 86.92 -50.48
N GLY A 444 -64.89 87.86 -51.27
CA GLY A 444 -63.52 87.77 -51.80
C GLY A 444 -62.45 87.95 -50.71
N VAL A 445 -62.75 88.79 -49.71
CA VAL A 445 -61.88 88.99 -48.55
C VAL A 445 -61.72 87.71 -47.72
N LEU A 446 -62.80 86.93 -47.53
CA LEU A 446 -62.73 85.68 -46.78
C LEU A 446 -61.79 84.66 -47.44
N LYS A 447 -61.90 84.48 -48.77
CA LYS A 447 -61.02 83.56 -49.49
C LYS A 447 -59.55 83.96 -49.38
N THR A 448 -59.28 85.26 -49.45
CA THR A 448 -57.93 85.81 -49.31
C THR A 448 -57.37 85.57 -47.89
N LEU A 449 -58.20 85.73 -46.86
CA LEU A 449 -57.86 85.38 -45.48
C LEU A 449 -57.49 83.89 -45.34
N GLU A 450 -58.36 83.00 -45.84
CA GLU A 450 -58.13 81.55 -45.74
C GLU A 450 -56.84 81.11 -46.43
N ASP A 451 -56.58 81.63 -47.64
CA ASP A 451 -55.38 81.30 -48.41
C ASP A 451 -54.12 81.86 -47.75
N SER A 452 -54.18 83.05 -47.14
CA SER A 452 -53.03 83.66 -46.46
C SER A 452 -52.60 82.90 -45.20
N VAL A 453 -53.56 82.42 -44.40
CA VAL A 453 -53.29 81.72 -43.14
C VAL A 453 -52.80 80.30 -43.37
N ARG A 454 -53.24 79.64 -44.46
CA ARG A 454 -52.91 78.25 -44.77
C ARG A 454 -51.40 78.11 -45.03
N SER A 455 -50.74 77.24 -44.26
CA SER A 455 -49.31 76.93 -44.42
C SER A 455 -49.06 75.43 -44.22
N ASN A 456 -47.81 75.00 -44.30
CA ASN A 456 -47.41 73.61 -44.03
C ASN A 456 -47.76 73.13 -42.61
N VAL A 457 -47.99 74.05 -41.66
CA VAL A 457 -48.33 73.74 -40.27
C VAL A 457 -49.69 74.32 -39.83
N HIS A 458 -50.37 75.14 -40.65
CA HIS A 458 -51.69 75.71 -40.31
C HIS A 458 -52.75 75.29 -41.33
N THR A 459 -53.82 74.65 -40.86
CA THR A 459 -55.01 74.32 -41.65
C THR A 459 -56.20 75.10 -41.13
N ILE A 460 -56.91 75.82 -42.00
CA ILE A 460 -58.10 76.61 -41.65
C ILE A 460 -59.38 75.93 -42.16
N GLN A 461 -60.42 75.92 -41.34
CA GLN A 461 -61.75 75.42 -41.68
C GLN A 461 -62.81 76.46 -41.34
N SER A 462 -63.58 76.87 -42.36
CA SER A 462 -64.70 77.79 -42.22
C SER A 462 -66.01 77.06 -41.95
N SER A 463 -66.88 77.67 -41.13
CA SER A 463 -68.20 77.14 -40.81
C SER A 463 -69.34 77.72 -41.66
N GLY A 464 -69.01 78.45 -42.74
CA GLY A 464 -69.97 79.07 -43.65
C GLY A 464 -70.41 80.47 -43.21
N LEU A 465 -70.83 81.30 -44.18
CA LEU A 465 -71.21 82.70 -43.94
C LEU A 465 -72.65 82.83 -43.46
N SER A 466 -72.83 83.62 -42.40
CA SER A 466 -74.13 84.17 -42.01
C SER A 466 -74.16 85.67 -42.29
N LYS A 467 -75.31 86.18 -42.73
CA LYS A 467 -75.51 87.62 -42.97
C LYS A 467 -76.22 88.24 -41.77
N THR A 468 -75.64 89.28 -41.20
CA THR A 468 -76.19 89.97 -40.03
C THR A 468 -76.82 91.30 -40.45
N GLU A 469 -78.10 91.52 -40.15
CA GLU A 469 -78.86 92.71 -40.60
C GLU A 469 -78.44 94.02 -39.89
N GLU A 470 -77.73 93.95 -38.76
CA GLU A 470 -77.37 95.12 -37.93
C GLU A 470 -76.05 95.81 -38.32
N ALA A 471 -75.17 95.18 -39.12
CA ALA A 471 -73.83 95.69 -39.40
C ALA A 471 -73.70 96.30 -40.83
N VAL A 472 -73.60 97.63 -40.93
CA VAL A 472 -73.53 98.35 -42.23
C VAL A 472 -72.19 98.18 -42.94
N ARG A 473 -71.06 98.09 -42.20
CA ARG A 473 -69.70 98.07 -42.79
C ARG A 473 -69.16 96.65 -43.06
N TYR A 474 -69.51 95.67 -42.22
CA TYR A 474 -69.09 94.26 -42.35
C TYR A 474 -70.31 93.36 -42.19
N PRO A 475 -71.12 93.17 -43.26
CA PRO A 475 -72.42 92.50 -43.16
C PRO A 475 -72.32 90.97 -43.07
N TRP A 476 -71.13 90.42 -43.22
CA TRP A 476 -70.88 88.98 -43.26
C TRP A 476 -70.09 88.53 -42.05
N LEU A 477 -70.58 87.50 -41.37
CA LEU A 477 -69.94 86.90 -40.20
C LEU A 477 -69.62 85.44 -40.49
N THR A 478 -68.40 85.02 -40.15
CA THR A 478 -67.97 83.63 -40.28
C THR A 478 -67.19 83.18 -39.05
N ARG A 479 -67.24 81.89 -38.76
CA ARG A 479 -66.42 81.26 -37.72
C ARG A 479 -65.32 80.42 -38.38
N GLU A 480 -64.08 80.84 -38.14
CA GLU A 480 -62.88 80.18 -38.64
C GLU A 480 -62.20 79.38 -37.53
N VAL A 481 -61.83 78.14 -37.83
CA VAL A 481 -61.05 77.29 -36.94
C VAL A 481 -59.74 76.93 -37.60
N ILE A 482 -58.64 77.43 -37.03
CA ILE A 482 -57.28 77.13 -37.46
C ILE A 482 -56.73 76.03 -36.57
N ARG A 483 -56.29 74.93 -37.17
CA ARG A 483 -55.59 73.84 -36.49
C ARG A 483 -54.11 73.90 -36.85
N ILE A 484 -53.27 73.78 -35.83
CA ILE A 484 -51.81 73.82 -35.96
C ILE A 484 -51.28 72.40 -35.83
N MET A 485 -50.64 71.91 -36.88
CA MET A 485 -50.03 70.59 -36.91
C MET A 485 -48.63 70.62 -36.26
N PRO A 486 -48.21 69.57 -35.54
CA PRO A 486 -46.85 69.43 -35.06
C PRO A 486 -45.91 69.28 -36.28
N GLY A 487 -45.14 70.32 -36.58
CA GLY A 487 -44.17 70.30 -37.68
C GLY A 487 -43.01 69.34 -37.41
N VAL A 488 -42.58 68.61 -38.44
CA VAL A 488 -41.41 67.72 -38.41
C VAL A 488 -40.14 68.52 -38.76
N VAL A 489 -39.37 68.85 -37.71
CA VAL A 489 -37.89 68.97 -37.59
C VAL A 489 -37.11 70.10 -38.30
N ALA A 490 -36.23 70.80 -37.56
CA ALA A 490 -34.84 71.13 -37.94
C ALA A 490 -34.03 71.75 -36.76
N ASP A 491 -32.74 71.44 -36.71
CA ASP A 491 -31.74 71.57 -35.64
C ASP A 491 -31.43 72.96 -35.02
N ALA A 492 -31.06 72.87 -33.73
CA ALA A 492 -29.98 73.56 -32.96
C ALA A 492 -30.01 75.09 -32.75
N PRO A 493 -29.37 75.58 -31.66
CA PRO A 493 -27.92 75.75 -31.72
C PRO A 493 -27.14 75.13 -30.54
N GLU A 494 -25.94 74.65 -30.89
CA GLU A 494 -24.81 74.46 -30.00
C GLU A 494 -24.54 75.72 -29.16
N GLN A 495 -24.28 75.52 -27.86
CA GLN A 495 -23.43 76.43 -27.10
C GLN A 495 -22.32 75.62 -26.42
N SER A 496 -21.13 75.83 -26.98
CA SER A 496 -19.82 75.46 -26.47
C SER A 496 -19.43 76.24 -25.21
N SER A 497 -18.44 75.68 -24.51
CA SER A 497 -17.57 76.26 -23.45
C SER A 497 -18.15 76.15 -22.03
N ILE A 498 -17.40 75.72 -21.00
CA ILE A 498 -15.97 75.90 -20.71
C ILE A 498 -15.44 74.67 -19.93
N VAL A 499 -14.26 74.18 -20.32
CA VAL A 499 -13.36 73.39 -19.46
C VAL A 499 -12.64 74.38 -18.55
N GLU A 500 -12.75 74.20 -17.24
CA GLU A 500 -11.86 74.83 -16.28
C GLU A 500 -11.18 73.71 -15.49
N GLN A 501 -9.93 73.47 -15.87
CA GLN A 501 -8.95 72.69 -15.13
C GLN A 501 -8.43 73.61 -14.02
N GLU A 502 -8.74 73.32 -12.77
CA GLU A 502 -7.95 73.80 -11.63
C GLU A 502 -7.04 72.67 -11.17
N SER A 503 -5.76 72.87 -11.45
CA SER A 503 -4.63 72.11 -10.92
C SER A 503 -4.38 72.47 -9.46
N ASP A 504 -4.16 71.41 -8.67
CA ASP A 504 -3.39 71.29 -7.41
C ASP A 504 -2.33 72.40 -7.16
N PRO A 505 -2.00 72.70 -5.88
CA PRO A 505 -0.75 72.09 -5.40
C PRO A 505 -0.58 71.82 -3.90
N ASN A 506 0.40 70.94 -3.67
CA ASN A 506 1.37 70.84 -2.56
C ASN A 506 1.08 69.73 -1.54
N ASN A 507 1.95 68.74 -1.30
CA ASN A 507 3.42 68.76 -1.24
C ASN A 507 3.91 67.30 -1.45
N ALA A 508 4.77 67.01 -2.44
CA ALA A 508 6.23 66.86 -2.31
C ALA A 508 6.70 65.72 -1.38
N ALA A 509 7.71 64.91 -1.68
CA ALA A 509 8.57 64.73 -2.85
C ALA A 509 9.41 63.47 -2.61
N SER A 510 9.93 62.91 -3.71
CA SER A 510 11.20 62.17 -3.81
C SER A 510 11.31 60.83 -3.08
N GLU A 511 11.88 59.76 -3.61
CA GLU A 511 12.68 59.52 -4.80
C GLU A 511 12.73 57.98 -4.96
N THR A 512 12.62 57.48 -6.19
CA THR A 512 13.02 56.11 -6.59
C THR A 512 14.52 56.14 -6.93
N PRO A 513 15.30 55.05 -6.74
CA PRO A 513 15.60 54.18 -7.90
C PRO A 513 15.81 52.69 -7.51
N VAL A 514 15.41 51.71 -8.31
CA VAL A 514 16.11 51.10 -9.48
C VAL A 514 17.43 50.37 -9.15
N SER A 515 17.42 49.07 -9.44
CA SER A 515 18.49 48.20 -10.01
C SER A 515 19.80 47.93 -9.26
N THR A 516 20.08 46.63 -9.08
CA THR A 516 21.34 45.90 -9.40
C THR A 516 20.96 44.42 -9.41
N ALA A 517 21.03 43.67 -10.52
CA ALA A 517 22.18 43.19 -11.29
C ALA A 517 23.06 42.18 -10.53
N ASN A 518 23.34 41.07 -11.24
CA ASN A 518 24.44 40.10 -11.09
C ASN A 518 24.24 39.01 -10.02
N THR A 519 24.56 37.72 -10.23
CA THR A 519 25.38 37.06 -11.26
C THR A 519 25.41 35.53 -10.98
N ASP A 520 25.63 34.74 -12.05
CA ASP A 520 26.11 33.33 -12.11
C ASP A 520 25.20 32.21 -11.56
N ASP A 521 25.10 31.02 -12.14
CA ASP A 521 25.85 30.42 -13.25
C ASP A 521 25.02 29.33 -13.95
N GLN A 522 25.37 29.12 -15.21
CA GLN A 522 24.86 28.11 -16.16
C GLN A 522 25.33 26.69 -15.76
N ALA A 523 24.48 25.68 -16.00
CA ALA A 523 24.66 24.61 -17.01
C ALA A 523 25.78 23.59 -16.68
N GLU A 524 25.73 22.32 -17.03
CA GLU A 524 24.99 21.65 -18.09
C GLU A 524 25.05 20.13 -17.85
N ARG A 525 24.16 19.41 -18.55
CA ARG A 525 24.15 17.96 -18.75
C ARG A 525 25.47 17.45 -19.31
N SER A 526 25.83 16.20 -18.96
CA SER A 526 26.14 15.15 -19.94
C SER A 526 26.61 13.86 -19.26
N ASP A 527 25.83 12.78 -19.43
CA ASP A 527 26.33 11.41 -19.70
C ASP A 527 26.73 11.35 -21.20
N PRO A 528 27.46 10.35 -21.78
CA PRO A 528 27.69 8.98 -21.28
C PRO A 528 29.07 8.30 -21.62
N SER A 529 29.22 7.04 -21.15
CA SER A 529 29.90 5.87 -21.76
C SER A 529 31.42 5.83 -22.04
N ALA A 530 32.12 4.79 -21.54
CA ALA A 530 32.83 3.75 -22.33
C ALA A 530 33.97 3.02 -21.56
N ASN A 531 34.23 1.77 -21.99
CA ASN A 531 35.33 0.82 -21.76
C ASN A 531 35.23 -0.11 -20.53
N ASP A 532 34.97 -1.42 -20.68
CA ASP A 532 35.67 -2.53 -21.39
C ASP A 532 36.69 -3.24 -20.49
N VAL A 533 36.60 -4.58 -20.39
CA VAL A 533 37.58 -5.56 -20.92
C VAL A 533 37.28 -6.95 -20.33
N GLU A 534 36.87 -7.86 -21.21
CA GLU A 534 37.01 -9.32 -21.14
C GLU A 534 38.39 -9.70 -21.75
N PRO A 535 38.95 -10.90 -21.49
CA PRO A 535 38.93 -11.84 -22.62
C PRO A 535 38.81 -13.32 -22.24
N ASP A 536 38.15 -14.05 -23.13
CA ASP A 536 38.26 -15.48 -23.34
C ASP A 536 39.12 -15.73 -24.60
N THR A 537 39.96 -16.77 -24.60
CA THR A 537 40.11 -17.75 -25.70
C THR A 537 41.30 -18.71 -25.54
N THR A 538 41.00 -19.94 -25.93
CA THR A 538 41.77 -21.18 -26.05
C THR A 538 42.71 -21.24 -27.26
N VAL A 539 43.69 -22.17 -27.24
CA VAL A 539 44.03 -23.19 -28.28
C VAL A 539 45.55 -23.53 -28.38
N SER A 540 45.80 -24.86 -28.49
CA SER A 540 46.92 -25.62 -29.12
C SER A 540 48.13 -26.11 -28.31
N ASP A 541 48.17 -27.45 -28.23
CA ASP A 541 49.23 -28.40 -28.59
C ASP A 541 50.64 -28.26 -28.00
N SER A 542 51.01 -29.27 -27.19
CA SER A 542 52.36 -29.85 -27.17
C SER A 542 52.33 -31.23 -26.49
N GLU A 543 52.10 -32.26 -27.29
CA GLU A 543 52.40 -33.65 -26.97
C GLU A 543 53.91 -33.85 -27.15
N THR A 544 54.68 -34.11 -26.10
CA THR A 544 56.06 -34.65 -26.25
C THR A 544 56.44 -35.50 -25.05
N ALA A 545 56.88 -36.71 -25.37
CA ALA A 545 57.27 -37.81 -24.52
C ALA A 545 58.47 -37.52 -23.60
N THR A 546 58.51 -38.21 -22.45
CA THR A 546 59.75 -38.71 -21.85
C THR A 546 59.53 -40.09 -21.22
N PRO A 547 60.56 -40.96 -21.22
CA PRO A 547 60.42 -42.41 -21.09
C PRO A 547 60.59 -42.93 -19.66
N GLU A 548 60.13 -44.16 -19.46
CA GLU A 548 60.66 -45.10 -18.47
C GLU A 548 62.18 -45.23 -18.60
N GLU A 549 62.91 -45.11 -17.48
CA GLU A 549 64.00 -46.03 -17.12
C GLU A 549 64.43 -45.84 -15.65
N THR A 550 64.22 -46.90 -14.87
CA THR A 550 65.14 -47.48 -13.86
C THR A 550 66.01 -46.53 -13.01
N ASN A 551 65.73 -46.44 -11.71
CA ASN A 551 66.43 -47.18 -10.65
C ASN A 551 65.73 -46.98 -9.29
#